data_AF-A0AA97HB72-F1
#
_entry.id   AF-A0AA97HB72-F1
#
_cell.length_a   1.000
_cell.length_b   1.000
_cell.length_c   1.000
_cell.angle_alpha   90.00
_cell.angle_beta   90.00
_cell.angle_gamma   90.00
#
_symmetry.space_group_name_H-M   'P 1'
#
loop_
_entity.id
_entity.type
_entity.pdbx_description
1 polymer ?
#
loop_
_entity_poly.entity_id
_entity_poly.type
_entity_poly.pdbx_seq_one_letter_code
_entity_poly.pdbx_strand_id
1 'polypeptide(L)'
;MYFSVRAGTAADGVCAERVGGYERLADSALRALTHVLTCDTRRVYAFSLTGLARAQFCRMGEAYVLYHLGRGFDSLAFYRSVAPLE
;
A
#
# COMPACT_ATOMS: atom_id res chain seq x y z
N MET A 1 9.02 0.10 -10.44
CA MET A 1 7.70 -0.55 -10.60
C MET A 1 6.63 0.42 -10.15
N TYR A 2 5.50 0.40 -10.83
CA TYR A 2 4.36 1.26 -10.52
C TYR A 2 3.19 0.40 -10.06
N PHE A 3 2.30 0.93 -9.22
CA PHE A 3 1.11 0.23 -8.74
C PHE A 3 -0.12 1.12 -8.85
N SER A 4 -1.25 0.53 -9.26
CA SER A 4 -2.53 1.21 -9.29
C SER A 4 -3.44 0.65 -8.20
N VAL A 5 -3.87 1.52 -7.28
CA VAL A 5 -4.85 1.18 -6.24
C VAL A 5 -6.16 0.70 -6.87
N ARG A 6 -6.65 1.40 -7.89
CA ARG A 6 -7.94 1.12 -8.52
C ARG A 6 -7.90 -0.15 -9.36
N ALA A 7 -6.85 -0.32 -10.16
CA ALA A 7 -6.72 -1.50 -11.01
C ALA A 7 -6.24 -2.75 -10.22
N GLY A 8 -5.60 -2.55 -9.07
CA GLY A 8 -5.03 -3.64 -8.27
C GLY A 8 -3.85 -4.34 -8.93
N THR A 9 -3.23 -3.70 -9.91
CA THR A 9 -2.16 -4.26 -10.73
C THR A 9 -0.89 -3.42 -10.61
N ALA A 10 0.23 -4.06 -10.94
CA ALA A 10 1.51 -3.41 -11.08
C ALA A 10 1.96 -3.36 -12.54
N ALA A 11 2.74 -2.33 -12.89
CA ALA A 11 3.20 -2.08 -14.23
C ALA A 11 4.65 -1.57 -14.25
N ASP A 12 5.32 -1.74 -15.39
CA ASP A 12 6.53 -0.98 -15.72
C ASP A 12 6.18 0.50 -16.00
N GLY A 13 7.21 1.34 -16.17
CA GLY A 13 7.02 2.77 -16.39
C GLY A 13 6.31 3.13 -17.69
N VAL A 14 6.58 2.39 -18.77
CA VAL A 14 5.99 2.65 -20.09
C VAL A 14 4.50 2.34 -20.07
N CYS A 15 4.13 1.19 -19.49
CA CYS A 15 2.74 0.80 -19.33
C CYS A 15 1.98 1.75 -18.38
N ALA A 16 2.62 2.15 -17.28
CA ALA A 16 2.04 3.08 -16.30
C ALA A 16 1.73 4.45 -16.92
N GLU A 17 2.65 4.99 -17.72
CA GLU A 17 2.47 6.28 -18.40
C GLU A 17 1.36 6.21 -19.45
N ARG A 18 1.30 5.13 -20.23
CA ARG A 18 0.28 4.93 -21.27
C ARG A 18 -1.14 4.80 -20.71
N VAL A 19 -1.31 4.07 -19.61
CA VAL A 19 -2.63 3.77 -19.02
C VAL A 19 -3.07 4.86 -18.03
N GLY A 20 -2.13 5.46 -17.30
CA GLY A 20 -2.43 6.41 -16.23
C GLY A 20 -3.01 5.74 -14.98
N GLY A 21 -3.11 6.51 -13.88
CA GLY A 21 -3.67 6.02 -12.61
C GLY A 21 -2.76 5.06 -11.83
N TYR A 22 -1.46 5.12 -12.11
CA TYR A 22 -0.41 4.37 -11.43
C TYR A 22 0.52 5.30 -10.65
N GLU A 23 0.92 4.90 -9.45
CA GLU A 23 1.92 5.60 -8.63
C GLU A 23 3.24 4.82 -8.62
N ARG A 24 4.37 5.53 -8.72
CA ARG A 24 5.70 4.90 -8.62
C ARG A 24 5.95 4.46 -7.19
N LEU A 25 6.22 3.17 -6.99
CA LEU A 25 6.61 2.66 -5.68
C LEU A 25 8.08 3.00 -5.39
N ALA A 26 8.35 3.41 -4.15
CA ALA A 26 9.69 3.39 -3.59
C ALA A 26 10.21 1.93 -3.54
N ASP A 27 11.51 1.73 -3.75
CA ASP A 27 12.09 0.39 -3.85
C ASP A 27 11.86 -0.46 -2.59
N SER A 28 11.89 0.15 -1.42
CA SER A 28 11.61 -0.51 -0.15
C SER A 28 10.12 -0.84 0.04
N ALA A 29 9.21 0.02 -0.45
CA ALA A 29 7.77 -0.26 -0.46
C ALA A 29 7.44 -1.41 -1.43
N LEU A 30 8.12 -1.48 -2.57
CA LEU A 30 8.01 -2.62 -3.50
C LEU A 30 8.49 -3.92 -2.84
N ARG A 31 9.65 -3.92 -2.19
CA ARG A 31 10.14 -5.10 -1.47
C ARG A 31 9.18 -5.55 -0.37
N ALA A 32 8.60 -4.61 0.37
CA ALA A 32 7.58 -4.90 1.38
C ALA A 32 6.33 -5.52 0.76
N LEU A 33 5.83 -4.96 -0.37
CA LEU A 33 4.67 -5.51 -1.08
C LEU A 33 4.92 -6.94 -1.54
N THR A 34 6.06 -7.19 -2.20
CA THR A 34 6.46 -8.54 -2.63
C THR A 34 6.54 -9.48 -1.44
N HIS A 35 7.18 -9.07 -0.33
CA HIS A 35 7.28 -9.88 0.88
C HIS A 35 5.91 -10.28 1.43
N VAL A 36 5.01 -9.32 1.62
CA VAL A 36 3.65 -9.57 2.13
C VAL A 36 2.87 -10.54 1.23
N LEU A 37 3.06 -10.48 -0.09
CA LEU A 37 2.35 -11.33 -1.04
C LEU A 37 2.94 -12.73 -1.20
N THR A 38 4.24 -12.93 -0.92
CA THR A 38 4.91 -14.21 -1.22
C THR A 38 5.45 -14.96 0.00
N CYS A 39 5.52 -14.32 1.16
CA CYS A 39 6.04 -14.98 2.37
C CYS A 39 5.04 -15.94 3.00
N ASP A 40 5.52 -16.82 3.88
CA ASP A 40 4.65 -17.61 4.76
C ASP A 40 3.82 -16.69 5.66
N THR A 41 2.56 -17.03 5.89
CA THR A 41 1.61 -16.22 6.68
C THR A 41 2.16 -15.82 8.05
N ARG A 42 2.96 -16.68 8.71
CA ARG A 42 3.57 -16.39 10.02
C ARG A 42 4.66 -15.33 9.95
N ARG A 43 5.13 -14.99 8.75
CA ARG A 43 6.20 -14.04 8.47
C ARG A 43 5.72 -12.77 7.77
N VAL A 44 4.41 -12.57 7.61
CA VAL A 44 3.87 -11.37 6.94
C VAL A 44 4.40 -10.09 7.56
N TYR A 45 4.60 -10.05 8.88
CA TYR A 45 5.14 -8.90 9.60
C TYR A 45 6.67 -8.93 9.79
N ALA A 46 7.38 -9.87 9.17
CA ALA A 46 8.83 -10.04 9.32
C ALA A 46 9.63 -9.10 8.39
N PHE A 47 9.32 -7.80 8.42
CA PHE A 47 10.06 -6.76 7.72
C PHE A 47 9.95 -5.43 8.49
N SER A 48 10.87 -4.50 8.21
CA SER A 48 10.82 -3.14 8.76
C SER A 48 10.80 -2.12 7.62
N LEU A 49 9.93 -1.13 7.75
CA LEU A 49 9.77 -0.05 6.78
C LEU A 49 9.68 1.28 7.52
N THR A 50 10.49 2.26 7.11
CA THR A 50 10.60 3.56 7.78
C THR A 50 10.43 4.71 6.79
N GLY A 51 10.21 5.92 7.33
CA GLY A 51 10.16 7.16 6.56
C GLY A 51 9.09 7.17 5.46
N LEU A 52 9.42 7.79 4.32
CA LEU A 52 8.49 7.99 3.21
C LEU A 52 7.98 6.67 2.61
N ALA A 53 8.78 5.62 2.62
CA ALA A 53 8.35 4.32 2.12
C ALA A 53 7.27 3.70 3.03
N ARG A 54 7.40 3.84 4.36
CA ARG A 54 6.36 3.44 5.32
C ARG A 54 5.06 4.17 5.02
N ALA A 55 5.14 5.49 4.91
CA ALA A 55 3.99 6.33 4.64
C ALA A 55 3.31 5.93 3.32
N GLN A 56 4.07 5.75 2.23
CA GLN A 56 3.55 5.33 0.93
C GLN A 56 2.85 3.96 1.03
N PHE A 57 3.52 2.96 1.59
CA PHE A 57 2.99 1.61 1.70
C PHE A 57 1.69 1.55 2.50
N CYS A 58 1.64 2.22 3.67
CA CYS A 58 0.43 2.30 4.48
C CYS A 58 -0.71 3.02 3.75
N ARG A 59 -0.45 4.18 3.13
CA ARG A 59 -1.47 4.96 2.41
C ARG A 59 -2.07 4.16 1.26
N MET A 60 -1.22 3.51 0.46
CA MET A 60 -1.66 2.74 -0.71
C MET A 60 -2.39 1.47 -0.32
N GLY A 61 -1.92 0.75 0.70
CA GLY A 61 -2.59 -0.44 1.22
C GLY A 61 -3.99 -0.11 1.77
N GLU A 62 -4.11 0.96 2.54
CA GLU A 62 -5.41 1.41 3.03
C GLU A 62 -6.33 1.84 1.89
N ALA A 63 -5.84 2.67 0.96
CA ALA A 63 -6.62 3.11 -0.19
C ALA A 63 -7.10 1.94 -1.06
N TYR A 64 -6.27 0.91 -1.24
CA TYR A 64 -6.63 -0.33 -1.92
C TYR A 64 -7.81 -1.03 -1.22
N VAL A 65 -7.69 -1.28 0.08
CA VAL A 65 -8.74 -1.97 0.83
C VAL A 65 -10.04 -1.17 0.84
N LEU A 66 -9.99 0.14 1.08
CA LEU A 66 -11.17 1.01 1.07
C LEU A 66 -11.85 1.03 -0.31
N TYR A 67 -11.07 1.09 -1.39
CA TYR A 67 -11.60 1.11 -2.75
C TYR A 67 -12.30 -0.21 -3.10
N HIS A 68 -11.66 -1.35 -2.87
CA HIS A 68 -12.18 -2.66 -3.26
C HIS A 68 -13.29 -3.17 -2.34
N LEU A 69 -13.37 -2.70 -1.10
CA LEU A 69 -14.48 -3.01 -0.20
C LEU A 69 -15.65 -2.03 -0.33
N GLY A 70 -15.46 -0.88 -0.99
CA GLY A 70 -16.50 0.13 -1.19
C GLY A 70 -17.02 0.79 0.09
N ARG A 71 -16.31 0.64 1.22
CA ARG A 71 -16.72 1.18 2.52
C ARG A 71 -15.54 1.50 3.42
N GLY A 72 -15.79 2.38 4.39
CA GLY A 72 -14.90 2.63 5.52
C GLY A 72 -15.03 1.59 6.64
N PHE A 73 -14.20 1.75 7.67
CA PHE A 73 -14.25 0.98 8.90
C PHE A 73 -14.35 1.90 10.10
N ASP A 74 -15.38 1.72 10.93
CA ASP A 74 -15.55 2.52 12.16
C ASP A 74 -14.40 2.30 13.14
N SER A 75 -13.84 1.09 13.19
CA SER A 75 -12.65 0.78 13.99
C SER A 75 -11.43 1.60 13.54
N LEU A 76 -11.22 1.76 12.23
CA LEU A 76 -10.14 2.59 11.70
C LEU A 76 -10.36 4.07 12.04
N ALA A 77 -11.60 4.56 11.91
CA ALA A 77 -11.95 5.92 12.31
C ALA A 77 -11.70 6.16 13.81
N PHE A 78 -12.09 5.21 14.65
CA PHE A 78 -11.81 5.23 16.08
C PHE A 78 -10.31 5.25 16.37
N TYR A 79 -9.51 4.36 15.77
CA TYR A 79 -8.06 4.33 15.99
C TYR A 79 -7.38 5.66 15.61
N ARG A 80 -7.86 6.32 14.56
CA ARG A 80 -7.38 7.67 14.21
C ARG A 80 -7.77 8.74 15.21
N SER A 81 -8.96 8.65 15.81
CA SER A 81 -9.43 9.63 16.80
C SER A 81 -8.63 9.61 18.10
N VAL A 82 -8.00 8.47 18.43
CA VAL A 82 -7.17 8.30 19.63
C VAL A 82 -5.67 8.27 19.33
N ALA A 83 -5.29 8.28 18.05
CA ALA A 83 -3.88 8.30 17.67
C ALA A 83 -3.24 9.64 18.08
N PRO A 84 -2.00 9.63 18.60
CA PRO A 84 -1.23 10.85 18.80
C PRO A 84 -1.10 11.60 17.46
N LEU A 85 -1.11 12.93 17.51
CA LEU A 85 -0.74 13.76 16.36
C LEU A 85 0.75 13.49 16.07
N GLU A 86 1.04 12.72 15.01
CA GLU A 86 2.40 12.57 14.45
C GLU A 86 2.85 13.84 13.73
#